data_AF-A0A7C5HUM8-F1
#
_entry.id   AF-A0A7C5HUM8-F1
#
_cell.length_a   1.000
_cell.length_b   1.000
_cell.length_c   1.000
_cell.angle_alpha   90.00
_cell.angle_beta   90.00
_cell.angle_gamma   90.00
#
_symmetry.space_group_name_H-M   'P 1'
#
loop_
_entity.id
_entity.type
_entity.pdbx_description
1 polymer ?
#
loop_
_entity_poly.entity_id
_entity_poly.type
_entity_poly.pdbx_seq_one_letter_code
_entity_poly.pdbx_strand_id
1 'polypeptide(L)'
;HTAGMAIAGAYPNPVGWADVVMFTTHKTLCGPRGAVILSCDPEIAKAIEQAVFPGAQGGPHVNKFAAIAVAFTLARTEAFRALQHRIVENAKALAKALAQAGLKLAYGGTDTHLLVIDLRAIKTPNGKPLMGEIAARVLDLVGLVANKNTIPGDTSAADARGIRYGTPWVTQRGMGTEEMKEIAEVTAQVLTAIHPFTYHGLMGPLPRGKLPLSTLEEAKAKVRALVSRFTGQAQPAFAPADPPYRAGDSGDYVDLADCVALVVRGGRADWLLHEASTAHILSLEVGKARRTLFLDKDGKLLSEAIVGRLPDDPLGRKNFLVLAPPKAGENLAKWLSALSDGYVLFDPEDIYRKVQGPAVVETMADHDQFVLLGGDGELELDGGTRIAVKSRKEAKGLKVRRRHAPEPFLGLEGDATTLFSKHPELFAARKPYFVGQHLISLPEKKEPYRPQVRQATGKKTPLTELHRKLGARMAPFAGYEMPLWYTSALEEHRAVRTRAGLFDLGHMGVIEVSGRYAESFLNLVTTNYAGWLHPGQSQYGFLLDPEGHVIDDLMVYRRGKERFLLVVNAVNEEVDWDWLVKVNSGEVLLDPDRPWIEPDGEVELRNLKAPGAEDG
;
A
#
# COMPACT_ATOMS: atom_id res chain seq x y z
N HIS A 1 -30.45 11.21 11.43
CA HIS A 1 -30.20 9.86 10.84
C HIS A 1 -31.51 9.13 10.55
N THR A 2 -32.47 9.17 11.47
CA THR A 2 -33.66 8.30 11.58
C THR A 2 -34.91 8.85 10.88
N ALA A 3 -34.79 9.80 9.94
CA ALA A 3 -35.95 10.48 9.35
C ALA A 3 -36.96 9.51 8.70
N GLY A 4 -36.49 8.57 7.87
CA GLY A 4 -37.37 7.56 7.28
C GLY A 4 -38.07 6.69 8.32
N MET A 5 -37.37 6.34 9.40
CA MET A 5 -37.90 5.53 10.49
C MET A 5 -38.96 6.28 11.29
N ALA A 6 -38.75 7.57 11.57
CA ALA A 6 -39.73 8.41 12.25
C ALA A 6 -41.01 8.53 11.42
N ILE A 7 -40.89 8.74 10.10
CA ILE A 7 -42.04 8.79 9.16
C ILE A 7 -42.82 7.47 9.16
N ALA A 8 -42.12 6.33 9.18
CA ALA A 8 -42.74 5.01 9.20
C ALA A 8 -43.26 4.56 10.59
N GLY A 9 -43.06 5.37 11.63
CA GLY A 9 -43.41 5.00 13.01
C GLY A 9 -42.53 3.90 13.61
N ALA A 10 -41.34 3.66 13.04
CA ALA A 10 -40.32 2.74 13.57
C ALA A 10 -39.35 3.42 14.57
N TYR A 11 -39.49 4.73 14.76
CA TYR A 11 -38.71 5.54 15.70
C TYR A 11 -39.57 6.71 16.21
N PRO A 12 -39.37 7.23 17.45
CA PRO A 12 -40.11 8.38 17.94
C PRO A 12 -40.02 9.59 17.01
N ASN A 13 -41.15 10.27 16.80
CA ASN A 13 -41.23 11.44 15.94
C ASN A 13 -40.99 12.73 16.75
N PRO A 14 -39.96 13.53 16.45
CA PRO A 14 -39.70 14.77 17.18
C PRO A 14 -40.61 15.95 16.76
N VAL A 15 -41.38 15.81 15.68
CA VAL A 15 -42.29 16.87 15.20
C VAL A 15 -43.38 17.13 16.23
N GLY A 16 -43.59 18.41 16.55
CA GLY A 16 -44.52 18.85 17.60
C GLY A 16 -43.91 18.93 19.00
N TRP A 17 -42.66 18.46 19.17
CA TRP A 17 -41.90 18.59 20.43
C TRP A 17 -40.73 19.55 20.29
N ALA A 18 -39.98 19.44 19.18
CA ALA A 18 -38.89 20.33 18.87
C ALA A 18 -39.39 21.56 18.09
N ASP A 19 -38.87 22.75 18.42
CA ASP A 19 -39.17 23.99 17.71
C ASP A 19 -38.73 23.94 16.24
N VAL A 20 -37.59 23.29 15.99
CA VAL A 20 -37.02 23.09 14.65
C VAL A 20 -36.54 21.64 14.50
N VAL A 21 -36.95 21.00 13.40
CA VAL A 21 -36.51 19.65 13.03
C VAL A 21 -35.74 19.71 11.70
N MET A 22 -34.50 19.22 11.71
CA MET A 22 -33.65 19.14 10.53
C MET A 22 -33.29 17.71 10.19
N PHE A 23 -33.34 17.36 8.91
CA PHE A 23 -32.88 16.04 8.46
C PHE A 23 -32.37 16.02 7.03
N THR A 24 -31.45 15.10 6.76
CA THR A 24 -30.98 14.78 5.41
C THR A 24 -31.90 13.79 4.72
N THR A 25 -32.08 13.92 3.40
CA THR A 25 -33.02 13.11 2.64
C THR A 25 -32.47 11.76 2.13
N HIS A 26 -31.16 11.51 2.23
CA HIS A 26 -30.49 10.37 1.58
C HIS A 26 -30.17 9.17 2.49
N LYS A 27 -30.45 9.25 3.79
CA LYS A 27 -30.11 8.19 4.75
C LYS A 27 -31.22 7.14 4.82
N THR A 28 -31.85 6.95 5.99
CA THR A 28 -32.97 6.01 6.12
C THR A 28 -34.21 6.44 5.33
N LEU A 29 -34.28 7.69 4.86
CA LEU A 29 -35.33 8.15 3.95
C LEU A 29 -35.14 7.66 2.51
N CYS A 30 -33.95 7.18 2.14
CA CYS A 30 -33.65 6.61 0.82
C CYS A 30 -33.90 7.55 -0.38
N GLY A 31 -33.88 8.87 -0.16
CA GLY A 31 -34.01 9.89 -1.19
C GLY A 31 -32.66 10.39 -1.75
N PRO A 32 -32.65 11.47 -2.54
CA PRO A 32 -31.41 12.05 -3.06
C PRO A 32 -30.61 12.76 -1.95
N ARG A 33 -29.34 13.08 -2.23
CA ARG A 33 -28.56 13.98 -1.35
C ARG A 33 -29.19 15.38 -1.33
N GLY A 34 -29.74 15.74 -0.17
CA GLY A 34 -30.39 17.01 0.16
C GLY A 34 -30.73 17.06 1.66
N ALA A 35 -31.38 18.15 2.09
CA ALA A 35 -31.79 18.38 3.47
C ALA A 35 -33.13 19.13 3.53
N VAL A 36 -33.84 18.99 4.65
CA VAL A 36 -35.09 19.67 4.96
C VAL A 36 -35.02 20.24 6.36
N ILE A 37 -35.54 21.45 6.53
CA ILE A 37 -35.68 22.16 7.80
C ILE A 37 -37.18 22.42 7.98
N LEU A 38 -37.73 22.01 9.12
CA LEU A 38 -39.14 22.14 9.45
C LEU A 38 -39.29 22.91 10.76
N SER A 39 -40.31 23.76 10.84
CA SER A 39 -40.84 24.29 12.09
C SER A 39 -42.37 24.32 12.01
N CYS A 40 -43.02 24.10 13.15
CA CYS A 40 -44.47 24.29 13.28
C CYS A 40 -44.83 25.73 13.68
N ASP A 41 -43.83 26.57 14.01
CA ASP A 41 -44.00 27.98 14.31
C ASP A 41 -43.76 28.81 13.04
N PRO A 42 -44.77 29.57 12.54
CA PRO A 42 -44.64 30.40 11.36
C PRO A 42 -43.55 31.47 11.43
N GLU A 43 -43.29 32.04 12.62
CA GLU A 43 -42.28 33.09 12.78
C GLU A 43 -40.87 32.48 12.68
N ILE A 44 -40.66 31.31 13.28
CA ILE A 44 -39.41 30.55 13.16
C ILE A 44 -39.22 30.09 11.71
N ALA A 45 -40.26 29.58 11.06
CA ALA A 45 -40.19 29.14 9.66
C ALA A 45 -39.77 30.29 8.73
N LYS A 46 -40.35 31.48 8.89
CA LYS A 46 -39.99 32.67 8.12
C LYS A 46 -38.54 33.10 8.35
N ALA A 47 -38.07 33.06 9.59
CA ALA A 47 -36.68 33.36 9.91
C ALA A 47 -35.70 32.36 9.25
N ILE A 48 -36.06 31.08 9.22
CA ILE A 48 -35.29 30.02 8.54
C ILE A 48 -35.25 30.28 7.03
N GLU A 49 -36.38 30.59 6.40
CA GLU A 49 -36.45 30.88 4.96
C GLU A 49 -35.49 32.01 4.58
N GLN A 50 -35.54 33.12 5.32
CA GLN A 50 -34.64 34.28 5.12
C GLN A 50 -33.16 33.93 5.33
N ALA A 51 -32.87 33.08 6.34
CA ALA A 51 -31.52 32.61 6.61
C ALA A 51 -30.99 31.70 5.50
N VAL A 52 -31.84 30.87 4.88
CA VAL A 52 -31.46 30.04 3.73
C VAL A 52 -31.26 30.90 2.50
N PHE A 53 -32.25 31.72 2.13
CA PHE A 53 -32.17 32.65 1.01
C PHE A 53 -32.84 33.99 1.38
N PRO A 54 -32.14 35.13 1.21
CA PRO A 54 -30.84 35.31 0.56
C PRO A 54 -29.63 35.09 1.48
N GLY A 55 -29.81 34.58 2.70
CA GLY A 55 -28.75 34.53 3.71
C GLY A 55 -27.53 33.65 3.36
N ALA A 56 -27.73 32.33 3.24
CA ALA A 56 -26.63 31.36 3.13
C ALA A 56 -26.49 30.71 1.74
N GLN A 57 -27.54 30.71 0.93
CA GLN A 57 -27.58 30.05 -0.37
C GLN A 57 -28.07 31.01 -1.46
N GLY A 58 -27.68 30.69 -2.70
CA GLY A 58 -28.14 31.38 -3.91
C GLY A 58 -29.22 30.58 -4.65
N GLY A 59 -28.96 30.24 -5.92
CA GLY A 59 -29.93 29.55 -6.77
C GLY A 59 -30.28 28.13 -6.28
N PRO A 60 -31.57 27.76 -6.24
CA PRO A 60 -32.00 26.44 -5.78
C PRO A 60 -31.68 25.32 -6.79
N HIS A 61 -31.39 24.12 -6.28
CA HIS A 61 -31.22 22.92 -7.09
C HIS A 61 -32.57 22.25 -7.37
N VAL A 62 -33.32 22.77 -8.35
CA VAL A 62 -34.70 22.34 -8.66
C VAL A 62 -34.79 20.83 -8.98
N ASN A 63 -33.78 20.26 -9.63
CA ASN A 63 -33.69 18.81 -9.87
C ASN A 63 -33.68 17.98 -8.56
N LYS A 64 -33.10 18.52 -7.47
CA LYS A 64 -33.16 17.86 -6.16
C LYS A 64 -34.55 17.95 -5.54
N PHE A 65 -35.27 19.06 -5.71
CA PHE A 65 -36.64 19.19 -5.21
C PHE A 65 -37.57 18.14 -5.83
N ALA A 66 -37.49 17.96 -7.16
CA ALA A 66 -38.25 16.92 -7.85
C ALA A 66 -37.93 15.52 -7.29
N ALA A 67 -36.64 15.18 -7.11
CA ALA A 67 -36.25 13.89 -6.56
C ALA A 67 -36.63 13.72 -5.06
N ILE A 68 -36.63 14.79 -4.26
CA ILE A 68 -37.11 14.76 -2.87
C ILE A 68 -38.62 14.53 -2.83
N ALA A 69 -39.40 15.17 -3.71
CA ALA A 69 -40.84 14.96 -3.80
C ALA A 69 -41.19 13.50 -4.14
N VAL A 70 -40.41 12.87 -5.04
CA VAL A 70 -40.54 11.43 -5.31
C VAL A 70 -40.23 10.60 -4.06
N ALA A 71 -39.15 10.90 -3.35
CA ALA A 71 -38.79 10.19 -2.12
C ALA A 71 -39.90 10.31 -1.04
N PHE A 72 -40.49 11.49 -0.89
CA PHE A 72 -41.62 11.70 0.02
C PHE A 72 -42.88 10.93 -0.40
N THR A 73 -43.13 10.82 -1.71
CA THR A 73 -44.23 10.01 -2.23
C THR A 73 -44.04 8.54 -1.87
N LEU A 74 -42.83 8.00 -2.08
CA LEU A 74 -42.48 6.63 -1.70
C LEU A 74 -42.56 6.41 -0.18
N ALA A 75 -42.15 7.40 0.61
CA ALA A 75 -42.16 7.33 2.07
C ALA A 75 -43.57 7.16 2.69
N ARG A 76 -44.62 7.46 1.91
CA ARG A 76 -46.03 7.28 2.31
C ARG A 76 -46.57 5.87 2.05
N THR A 77 -45.80 4.99 1.41
CA THR A 77 -46.25 3.65 1.03
C THR A 77 -46.10 2.65 2.17
N GLU A 78 -46.97 1.63 2.19
CA GLU A 78 -46.86 0.52 3.16
C GLU A 78 -45.55 -0.28 2.97
N ALA A 79 -45.09 -0.41 1.73
CA ALA A 79 -43.81 -1.04 1.42
C ALA A 79 -42.63 -0.31 2.08
N PHE A 80 -42.65 1.04 2.07
CA PHE A 80 -41.64 1.83 2.78
C PHE A 80 -41.77 1.68 4.28
N ARG A 81 -42.99 1.70 4.82
CA ARG A 81 -43.22 1.46 6.25
C ARG A 81 -42.64 0.11 6.68
N ALA A 82 -42.99 -0.97 5.99
CA ALA A 82 -42.45 -2.31 6.22
C ALA A 82 -40.93 -2.37 6.10
N LEU A 83 -40.34 -1.68 5.11
CA LEU A 83 -38.88 -1.56 4.99
C LEU A 83 -38.23 -0.95 6.24
N GLN A 84 -38.76 0.14 6.78
CA GLN A 84 -38.17 0.79 7.96
C GLN A 84 -38.24 -0.08 9.22
N HIS A 85 -39.34 -0.81 9.43
CA HIS A 85 -39.44 -1.77 10.55
C HIS A 85 -38.45 -2.92 10.38
N ARG A 86 -38.31 -3.47 9.17
CA ARG A 86 -37.29 -4.50 8.86
C ARG A 86 -35.86 -4.00 9.07
N ILE A 87 -35.57 -2.72 8.80
CA ILE A 87 -34.24 -2.14 9.05
C ILE A 87 -33.90 -2.24 10.55
N VAL A 88 -34.85 -1.91 11.44
CA VAL A 88 -34.67 -2.00 12.90
C VAL A 88 -34.56 -3.45 13.35
N GLU A 89 -35.40 -4.33 12.83
CA GLU A 89 -35.36 -5.77 13.10
C GLU A 89 -33.99 -6.36 12.75
N ASN A 90 -33.49 -6.09 11.54
CA ASN A 90 -32.18 -6.52 11.09
C ASN A 90 -31.07 -5.94 11.99
N ALA A 91 -31.16 -4.68 12.40
CA ALA A 91 -30.13 -4.08 13.27
C ALA A 91 -30.08 -4.78 14.64
N LYS A 92 -31.24 -5.13 15.20
CA LYS A 92 -31.35 -5.92 16.44
C LYS A 92 -30.82 -7.35 16.26
N ALA A 93 -31.15 -7.99 15.14
CA ALA A 93 -30.64 -9.32 14.81
C ALA A 93 -29.11 -9.32 14.65
N LEU A 94 -28.56 -8.35 13.93
CA LEU A 94 -27.11 -8.17 13.78
C LEU A 94 -26.44 -7.92 15.13
N ALA A 95 -27.00 -7.06 15.97
CA ALA A 95 -26.49 -6.80 17.31
C ALA A 95 -26.42 -8.07 18.16
N LYS A 96 -27.50 -8.87 18.16
CA LYS A 96 -27.57 -10.15 18.86
C LYS A 96 -26.56 -11.15 18.31
N ALA A 97 -26.46 -11.28 16.99
CA ALA A 97 -25.54 -12.21 16.35
C ALA A 97 -24.07 -11.85 16.59
N LEU A 98 -23.71 -10.57 16.57
CA LEU A 98 -22.37 -10.09 16.92
C LEU A 98 -22.01 -10.45 18.38
N ALA A 99 -22.96 -10.25 19.31
CA ALA A 99 -22.77 -10.63 20.70
C ALA A 99 -22.60 -12.15 20.87
N GLN A 100 -23.39 -12.96 20.15
CA GLN A 100 -23.27 -14.42 20.13
C GLN A 100 -21.94 -14.89 19.52
N ALA A 101 -21.41 -14.15 18.54
CA ALA A 101 -20.08 -14.35 17.97
C ALA A 101 -18.94 -13.83 18.86
N GLY A 102 -19.24 -13.40 20.09
CA GLY A 102 -18.25 -12.97 21.10
C GLY A 102 -17.80 -11.51 20.98
N LEU A 103 -18.44 -10.71 20.13
CA LEU A 103 -18.13 -9.28 19.98
C LEU A 103 -18.98 -8.41 20.90
N LYS A 104 -18.33 -7.51 21.64
CA LYS A 104 -19.03 -6.56 22.51
C LYS A 104 -19.52 -5.34 21.72
N LEU A 105 -20.73 -4.87 22.05
CA LEU A 105 -21.26 -3.60 21.54
C LEU A 105 -21.05 -2.48 22.56
N ALA A 106 -20.64 -1.30 22.09
CA ALA A 106 -20.31 -0.16 22.96
C ALA A 106 -21.50 0.33 23.79
N TYR A 107 -22.72 0.13 23.30
CA TYR A 107 -23.98 0.57 23.93
C TYR A 107 -24.90 -0.60 24.31
N GLY A 108 -24.38 -1.84 24.35
CA GLY A 108 -25.12 -3.05 24.73
C GLY A 108 -26.13 -3.58 23.69
N GLY A 109 -26.49 -2.80 22.67
CA GLY A 109 -27.46 -3.20 21.65
C GLY A 109 -27.81 -2.06 20.69
N THR A 110 -29.03 -2.10 20.15
CA THR A 110 -29.58 -1.00 19.35
C THR A 110 -31.10 -0.98 19.35
N ASP A 111 -31.67 0.23 19.33
CA ASP A 111 -33.08 0.50 19.08
C ASP A 111 -33.30 1.21 17.74
N THR A 112 -32.28 1.27 16.89
CA THR A 112 -32.28 2.03 15.64
C THR A 112 -31.74 1.21 14.47
N HIS A 113 -31.35 1.86 13.38
CA HIS A 113 -30.77 1.25 12.17
C HIS A 113 -29.26 1.01 12.25
N LEU A 114 -28.58 1.35 13.35
CA LEU A 114 -27.13 1.26 13.49
C LEU A 114 -26.70 0.64 14.83
N LEU A 115 -25.47 0.14 14.89
CA LEU A 115 -24.83 -0.37 16.10
C LEU A 115 -23.32 -0.14 16.04
N VAL A 116 -22.65 -0.18 17.18
CA VAL A 116 -21.20 0.06 17.27
C VAL A 116 -20.52 -1.07 18.05
N ILE A 117 -19.59 -1.75 17.39
CA ILE A 117 -18.73 -2.77 17.98
C ILE A 117 -17.62 -2.07 18.76
N ASP A 118 -17.36 -2.51 20.00
CA ASP A 118 -16.26 -2.04 20.85
C ASP A 118 -15.01 -2.88 20.60
N LEU A 119 -14.03 -2.31 19.90
CA LEU A 119 -12.79 -3.02 19.55
C LEU A 119 -11.88 -3.28 20.75
N ARG A 120 -12.07 -2.57 21.88
CA ARG A 120 -11.27 -2.78 23.10
C ARG A 120 -11.53 -4.16 23.72
N ALA A 121 -12.69 -4.74 23.44
CA ALA A 121 -13.08 -6.06 23.93
C ALA A 121 -12.53 -7.21 23.06
N ILE A 122 -11.95 -6.91 21.89
CA ILE A 122 -11.44 -7.92 20.97
C ILE A 122 -10.09 -8.42 21.46
N LYS A 123 -10.01 -9.75 21.68
CA LYS A 123 -8.76 -10.43 21.98
C LYS A 123 -8.03 -10.73 20.68
N THR A 124 -7.02 -9.91 20.37
CA THR A 124 -6.19 -10.08 19.18
C THR A 124 -5.11 -11.15 19.42
N PRO A 125 -4.61 -11.83 18.37
CA PRO A 125 -3.67 -12.95 18.54
C PRO A 125 -2.35 -12.58 19.24
N ASN A 126 -1.86 -11.34 19.05
CA ASN A 126 -0.64 -10.82 19.69
C ASN A 126 -0.91 -9.91 20.90
N GLY A 127 -2.15 -9.87 21.41
CA GLY A 127 -2.55 -9.06 22.57
C GLY A 127 -2.48 -7.53 22.40
N LYS A 128 -2.21 -7.01 21.19
CA LYS A 128 -2.11 -5.56 20.93
C LYS A 128 -3.49 -4.95 20.65
N PRO A 129 -3.71 -3.68 21.00
CA PRO A 129 -5.04 -3.10 20.94
C PRO A 129 -5.44 -2.76 19.49
N LEU A 130 -6.57 -3.29 19.02
CA LEU A 130 -7.08 -3.04 17.66
C LEU A 130 -7.67 -1.63 17.51
N MET A 131 -7.30 -0.96 16.41
CA MET A 131 -7.74 0.41 16.08
C MET A 131 -8.82 0.41 15.02
N GLY A 132 -9.76 1.36 15.10
CA GLY A 132 -10.90 1.46 14.19
C GLY A 132 -10.52 1.68 12.73
N GLU A 133 -9.47 2.47 12.46
CA GLU A 133 -8.97 2.66 11.08
C GLU A 133 -8.56 1.33 10.45
N ILE A 134 -7.82 0.50 11.19
CA ILE A 134 -7.30 -0.78 10.68
C ILE A 134 -8.42 -1.81 10.53
N ALA A 135 -9.28 -1.91 11.53
CA ALA A 135 -10.46 -2.77 11.46
C ALA A 135 -11.35 -2.41 10.25
N ALA A 136 -11.62 -1.12 10.02
CA ALA A 136 -12.45 -0.67 8.91
C ALA A 136 -11.82 -1.03 7.54
N ARG A 137 -10.52 -0.78 7.36
CA ARG A 137 -9.82 -1.10 6.11
C ARG A 137 -9.78 -2.61 5.82
N VAL A 138 -9.50 -3.43 6.82
CA VAL A 138 -9.46 -4.89 6.63
C VAL A 138 -10.86 -5.46 6.35
N LEU A 139 -11.90 -4.93 7.01
CA LEU A 139 -13.29 -5.28 6.69
C LEU A 139 -13.67 -4.87 5.26
N ASP A 140 -13.21 -3.72 4.78
CA ASP A 140 -13.43 -3.25 3.41
C ASP A 140 -12.82 -4.21 2.38
N LEU A 141 -11.60 -4.73 2.63
CA LEU A 141 -10.95 -5.72 1.76
C LEU A 141 -11.73 -7.03 1.61
N VAL A 142 -12.56 -7.41 2.60
CA VAL A 142 -13.44 -8.58 2.49
C VAL A 142 -14.82 -8.26 1.93
N GLY A 143 -15.10 -6.99 1.61
CA GLY A 143 -16.38 -6.51 1.10
C GLY A 143 -17.39 -6.08 2.17
N LEU A 144 -16.95 -5.94 3.43
CA LEU A 144 -17.77 -5.42 4.53
C LEU A 144 -17.43 -3.95 4.78
N VAL A 145 -18.15 -3.05 4.11
CA VAL A 145 -17.89 -1.61 4.20
C VAL A 145 -18.45 -1.04 5.50
N ALA A 146 -17.55 -0.61 6.39
CA ALA A 146 -17.88 0.01 7.68
C ALA A 146 -17.09 1.31 7.90
N ASN A 147 -17.41 2.04 8.96
CA ASN A 147 -16.62 3.20 9.36
C ASN A 147 -16.08 3.04 10.78
N LYS A 148 -14.83 3.50 10.99
CA LYS A 148 -14.33 3.74 12.34
C LYS A 148 -15.21 4.76 13.05
N ASN A 149 -15.45 4.58 14.34
CA ASN A 149 -16.30 5.43 15.14
C ASN A 149 -15.69 5.61 16.53
N THR A 150 -15.72 6.82 17.06
CA THR A 150 -15.35 7.03 18.46
C THR A 150 -16.40 6.39 19.37
N ILE A 151 -15.96 5.92 20.53
CA ILE A 151 -16.82 5.41 21.60
C ILE A 151 -16.47 6.09 22.92
N PRO A 152 -17.35 6.05 23.94
CA PRO A 152 -17.04 6.65 25.24
C PRO A 152 -15.68 6.17 25.79
N GLY A 153 -14.83 7.14 26.13
CA GLY A 153 -13.46 6.93 26.60
C GLY A 153 -12.36 7.17 25.55
N ASP A 154 -12.70 7.31 24.27
CA ASP A 154 -11.72 7.69 23.24
C ASP A 154 -11.31 9.17 23.40
N THR A 155 -10.00 9.45 23.35
CA THR A 155 -9.42 10.79 23.54
C THR A 155 -9.43 11.64 22.27
N SER A 156 -9.50 11.02 21.09
CA SER A 156 -9.52 11.71 19.81
C SER A 156 -10.22 10.89 18.72
N ALA A 157 -10.56 11.52 17.59
CA ALA A 157 -11.08 10.82 16.42
C ALA A 157 -10.02 9.93 15.73
N ALA A 158 -8.73 10.24 15.89
CA ALA A 158 -7.64 9.39 15.41
C ALA A 158 -7.57 8.08 16.21
N ASP A 159 -7.92 8.13 17.49
CA ASP A 159 -7.89 7.01 18.43
C ASP A 159 -9.14 6.13 18.41
N ALA A 160 -10.05 6.34 17.46
CA ALA A 160 -11.35 5.67 17.41
C ALA A 160 -11.24 4.15 17.64
N ARG A 161 -11.89 3.66 18.72
CA ARG A 161 -11.91 2.24 19.10
C ARG A 161 -13.22 1.52 18.78
N GLY A 162 -14.06 2.09 17.92
CA GLY A 162 -15.32 1.49 17.49
C GLY A 162 -15.40 1.22 15.99
N ILE A 163 -16.22 0.24 15.61
CA ILE A 163 -16.69 0.02 14.23
C ILE A 163 -18.19 0.14 14.20
N ARG A 164 -18.71 1.05 13.37
CA ARG A 164 -20.14 1.28 13.22
C ARG A 164 -20.68 0.56 11.99
N TYR A 165 -21.71 -0.25 12.20
CA TYR A 165 -22.56 -0.78 11.14
C TYR A 165 -23.91 -0.10 11.07
N GLY A 166 -24.52 -0.15 9.89
CA GLY A 166 -25.91 0.19 9.67
C GLY A 166 -26.56 -0.78 8.69
N THR A 167 -27.81 -1.14 8.96
CA THR A 167 -28.59 -2.08 8.15
C THR A 167 -29.40 -1.50 6.97
N PRO A 168 -29.58 -0.17 6.75
CA PRO A 168 -30.46 0.31 5.68
C PRO A 168 -30.16 -0.22 4.28
N TRP A 169 -28.89 -0.31 3.88
CA TRP A 169 -28.53 -0.71 2.52
C TRP A 169 -28.71 -2.21 2.28
N VAL A 170 -28.30 -3.04 3.24
CA VAL A 170 -28.46 -4.50 3.15
C VAL A 170 -29.94 -4.89 3.18
N THR A 171 -30.76 -4.25 4.02
CA THR A 171 -32.22 -4.48 4.03
C THR A 171 -32.89 -4.02 2.73
N GLN A 172 -32.45 -2.90 2.13
CA GLN A 172 -32.95 -2.45 0.82
C GLN A 172 -32.66 -3.44 -0.31
N ARG A 173 -31.56 -4.19 -0.22
CA ARG A 173 -31.22 -5.26 -1.16
C ARG A 173 -31.98 -6.57 -0.90
N GLY A 174 -32.74 -6.66 0.18
CA GLY A 174 -33.57 -7.82 0.52
C GLY A 174 -33.01 -8.72 1.62
N MET A 175 -31.87 -8.40 2.24
CA MET A 175 -31.30 -9.22 3.31
C MET A 175 -32.17 -9.18 4.57
N GLY A 176 -32.30 -10.32 5.25
CA GLY A 176 -33.05 -10.49 6.50
C GLY A 176 -32.15 -10.83 7.68
N THR A 177 -32.73 -11.42 8.73
CA THR A 177 -32.05 -11.73 10.00
C THR A 177 -30.99 -12.83 9.86
N GLU A 178 -31.19 -13.80 8.98
CA GLU A 178 -30.23 -14.88 8.73
C GLU A 178 -28.95 -14.33 8.09
N GLU A 179 -29.08 -13.45 7.10
CA GLU A 179 -27.91 -12.78 6.52
C GLU A 179 -27.17 -11.90 7.54
N MET A 180 -27.88 -11.29 8.50
CA MET A 180 -27.22 -10.53 9.58
C MET A 180 -26.36 -11.44 10.46
N LYS A 181 -26.75 -12.70 10.64
CA LYS A 181 -25.94 -13.69 11.36
C LYS A 181 -24.65 -14.00 10.61
N GLU A 182 -24.73 -14.24 9.31
CA GLU A 182 -23.55 -14.48 8.48
C GLU A 182 -22.59 -13.27 8.46
N ILE A 183 -23.13 -12.04 8.37
CA ILE A 183 -22.32 -10.81 8.48
C ILE A 183 -21.61 -10.75 9.83
N ALA A 184 -22.29 -11.11 10.92
CA ALA A 184 -21.69 -11.13 12.25
C ALA A 184 -20.56 -12.17 12.37
N GLU A 185 -20.76 -13.37 11.83
CA GLU A 185 -19.77 -14.46 11.83
C GLU A 185 -18.51 -14.06 11.06
N VAL A 186 -18.65 -13.52 9.85
CA VAL A 186 -17.50 -13.02 9.06
C VAL A 186 -16.81 -11.87 9.79
N THR A 187 -17.57 -10.95 10.38
CA THR A 187 -17.00 -9.82 11.12
C THR A 187 -16.15 -10.32 12.29
N ALA A 188 -16.66 -11.27 13.09
CA ALA A 188 -15.92 -11.85 14.21
C ALA A 188 -14.66 -12.58 13.75
N GLN A 189 -14.77 -13.42 12.71
CA GLN A 189 -13.64 -14.13 12.10
C GLN A 189 -12.52 -13.17 11.68
N VAL A 190 -12.87 -12.08 10.97
CA VAL A 190 -11.87 -11.13 10.47
C VAL A 190 -11.24 -10.34 11.61
N LEU A 191 -12.06 -9.71 12.47
CA LEU A 191 -11.53 -8.80 13.50
C LEU A 191 -10.66 -9.53 14.53
N THR A 192 -10.97 -10.78 14.86
CA THR A 192 -10.18 -11.58 15.81
C THR A 192 -8.90 -12.15 15.22
N ALA A 193 -8.76 -12.19 13.89
CA ALA A 193 -7.56 -12.68 13.21
C ALA A 193 -6.52 -11.58 12.94
N ILE A 194 -6.89 -10.30 13.08
CA ILE A 194 -5.97 -9.18 12.89
C ILE A 194 -4.93 -9.18 14.01
N HIS A 195 -3.66 -9.11 13.63
CA HIS A 195 -2.48 -8.87 14.46
C HIS A 195 -2.10 -7.39 14.37
N PRO A 196 -2.49 -6.54 15.34
CA PRO A 196 -2.18 -5.12 15.28
C PRO A 196 -0.73 -4.85 15.64
N PHE A 197 -0.17 -3.80 15.05
CA PHE A 197 1.13 -3.24 15.39
C PHE A 197 1.12 -1.75 15.11
N THR A 198 2.20 -1.03 15.42
CA THR A 198 2.23 0.43 15.32
C THR A 198 3.62 0.91 14.94
N TYR A 199 3.69 1.78 13.93
CA TYR A 199 4.92 2.51 13.63
C TYR A 199 4.96 3.81 14.42
N HIS A 200 6.16 4.30 14.69
CA HIS A 200 6.36 5.67 15.16
C HIS A 200 6.45 6.59 13.95
N GLY A 201 5.41 7.37 13.68
CA GLY A 201 5.39 8.39 12.63
C GLY A 201 5.74 9.77 13.17
N LEU A 202 5.99 10.72 12.26
CA LEU A 202 6.34 12.11 12.59
C LEU A 202 5.29 12.80 13.50
N MET A 203 4.01 12.53 13.24
CA MET A 203 2.88 13.12 13.99
C MET A 203 2.38 12.22 15.13
N GLY A 204 3.10 11.13 15.43
CA GLY A 204 2.75 10.17 16.47
C GLY A 204 2.51 8.75 15.96
N PRO A 205 1.88 7.90 16.79
CA PRO A 205 1.70 6.47 16.48
C PRO A 205 0.83 6.24 15.24
N LEU A 206 1.32 5.41 14.32
CA LEU A 206 0.61 5.01 13.12
C LEU A 206 0.17 3.54 13.24
N PRO A 207 -1.08 3.28 13.65
CA PRO A 207 -1.54 1.90 13.82
C PRO A 207 -1.61 1.18 12.48
N ARG A 208 -1.36 -0.12 12.52
CA ARG A 208 -1.41 -1.06 11.40
C ARG A 208 -1.92 -2.41 11.90
N GLY A 209 -2.21 -3.31 10.98
CA GLY A 209 -2.55 -4.67 11.33
C GLY A 209 -2.47 -5.57 10.11
N LYS A 210 -2.12 -6.82 10.37
CA LYS A 210 -2.06 -7.87 9.35
C LYS A 210 -2.90 -9.07 9.78
N LEU A 211 -3.42 -9.84 8.83
CA LEU A 211 -4.14 -11.09 9.10
C LEU A 211 -3.65 -12.23 8.20
N PRO A 212 -3.90 -13.51 8.53
CA PRO A 212 -3.58 -14.61 7.65
C PRO A 212 -4.31 -14.49 6.30
N LEU A 213 -3.62 -14.80 5.19
CA LEU A 213 -4.21 -14.81 3.85
C LEU A 213 -5.44 -15.73 3.79
N SER A 214 -5.36 -16.92 4.41
CA SER A 214 -6.45 -17.88 4.44
C SER A 214 -7.72 -17.28 5.04
N THR A 215 -7.61 -16.57 6.16
CA THR A 215 -8.74 -15.87 6.79
C THR A 215 -9.31 -14.77 5.89
N LEU A 216 -8.44 -13.99 5.24
CA LEU A 216 -8.86 -12.93 4.32
C LEU A 216 -9.65 -13.51 3.13
N GLU A 217 -9.13 -14.56 2.50
CA GLU A 217 -9.75 -15.17 1.32
C GLU A 217 -11.02 -15.96 1.66
N GLU A 218 -11.07 -16.65 2.80
CA GLU A 218 -12.29 -17.31 3.28
C GLU A 218 -13.39 -16.28 3.56
N ALA A 219 -13.05 -15.17 4.23
CA ALA A 219 -13.99 -14.09 4.49
C ALA A 219 -14.50 -13.44 3.19
N LYS A 220 -13.61 -13.15 2.23
CA LYS A 220 -13.99 -12.67 0.88
C LYS A 220 -14.96 -13.64 0.21
N ALA A 221 -14.67 -14.94 0.24
CA ALA A 221 -15.53 -15.95 -0.37
C ALA A 221 -16.93 -15.98 0.26
N LYS A 222 -17.01 -15.95 1.61
CA LYS A 222 -18.29 -15.89 2.34
C LYS A 222 -19.10 -14.65 1.98
N VAL A 223 -18.46 -13.47 1.94
CA VAL A 223 -19.16 -12.21 1.58
C VAL A 223 -19.63 -12.23 0.13
N ARG A 224 -18.82 -12.74 -0.81
CA ARG A 224 -19.23 -12.90 -2.22
C ARG A 224 -20.43 -13.84 -2.36
N ALA A 225 -20.41 -14.98 -1.66
CA ALA A 225 -21.52 -15.94 -1.65
C ALA A 225 -22.79 -15.34 -1.01
N LEU A 226 -22.64 -14.53 0.03
CA LEU A 226 -23.75 -13.77 0.60
C LEU A 226 -24.34 -12.78 -0.41
N VAL A 227 -23.49 -11.97 -1.04
CA VAL A 227 -23.92 -10.93 -1.98
C VAL A 227 -24.58 -11.51 -3.24
N SER A 228 -24.11 -12.65 -3.74
CA SER A 228 -24.62 -13.27 -4.97
C SER A 228 -26.09 -13.70 -4.87
N ARG A 229 -26.60 -13.98 -3.66
CA ARG A 229 -28.03 -14.24 -3.40
C ARG A 229 -28.94 -13.03 -3.68
N PHE A 230 -28.39 -11.82 -3.64
CA PHE A 230 -29.13 -10.54 -3.72
C PHE A 230 -28.71 -9.67 -4.91
N THR A 231 -28.01 -10.25 -5.88
CA THR A 231 -27.75 -9.61 -7.18
C THR A 231 -28.72 -10.18 -8.21
N GLY A 232 -29.79 -9.46 -8.55
CA GLY A 232 -30.57 -9.78 -9.74
C GLY A 232 -29.70 -9.55 -10.98
N GLN A 233 -29.33 -10.62 -11.69
CA GLN A 233 -28.68 -10.66 -13.02
C GLN A 233 -27.81 -9.45 -13.44
N ALA A 234 -26.95 -8.98 -12.54
CA ALA A 234 -25.88 -8.04 -12.87
C ALA A 234 -24.63 -8.50 -12.14
N GLN A 235 -24.20 -9.72 -12.47
CA GLN A 235 -22.78 -10.03 -12.39
C GLN A 235 -22.07 -9.20 -13.47
N PRO A 236 -20.95 -8.52 -13.20
CA PRO A 236 -19.86 -8.66 -14.14
C PRO A 236 -19.52 -10.16 -14.11
N ALA A 237 -19.88 -10.87 -15.17
CA ALA A 237 -19.65 -12.30 -15.28
C ALA A 237 -18.16 -12.58 -15.10
N PHE A 238 -17.75 -13.07 -13.92
CA PHE A 238 -16.64 -14.01 -13.85
C PHE A 238 -17.22 -15.31 -14.39
N ALA A 239 -17.06 -15.52 -15.70
CA ALA A 239 -17.55 -16.72 -16.36
C ALA A 239 -16.83 -17.96 -15.79
N PRO A 240 -17.56 -19.03 -15.42
CA PRO A 240 -16.96 -20.34 -15.22
C PRO A 240 -16.36 -20.84 -16.54
N ALA A 241 -15.26 -21.59 -16.43
CA ALA A 241 -14.58 -22.22 -17.55
C ALA A 241 -15.52 -23.09 -18.42
N ASP A 242 -15.52 -22.83 -19.73
CA ASP A 242 -16.07 -23.74 -20.74
C ASP A 242 -15.15 -24.98 -20.88
N PRO A 243 -15.69 -26.16 -21.25
CA PRO A 243 -14.95 -27.43 -21.30
C PRO A 243 -13.86 -27.46 -22.38
N PRO A 244 -12.87 -28.38 -22.29
CA PRO A 244 -11.76 -28.40 -23.24
C PRO A 244 -12.23 -28.82 -24.64
N TYR A 245 -11.97 -27.94 -25.61
CA TYR A 245 -12.05 -28.23 -27.04
C TYR A 245 -10.95 -29.22 -27.44
N ARG A 246 -11.31 -30.26 -28.22
CA ARG A 246 -10.35 -31.23 -28.79
C ARG A 246 -9.75 -30.71 -30.09
N ALA A 247 -8.46 -30.98 -30.22
CA ALA A 247 -7.51 -30.53 -31.23
C ALA A 247 -8.01 -30.55 -32.69
N GLY A 248 -7.73 -29.44 -33.38
CA GLY A 248 -7.54 -29.39 -34.83
C GLY A 248 -6.05 -29.28 -35.13
N ASP A 249 -5.56 -30.22 -35.93
CA ASP A 249 -4.18 -30.43 -36.35
C ASP A 249 -3.57 -29.16 -36.96
N SER A 250 -2.52 -28.61 -36.33
CA SER A 250 -1.51 -27.79 -37.00
C SER A 250 -0.22 -27.82 -36.16
N GLY A 251 0.82 -28.40 -36.75
CA GLY A 251 2.12 -28.61 -36.11
C GLY A 251 2.76 -27.33 -35.58
N ASP A 252 3.60 -27.53 -34.56
CA ASP A 252 4.56 -26.57 -33.96
C ASP A 252 4.08 -25.62 -32.85
N TYR A 253 2.98 -25.92 -32.15
CA TYR A 253 2.48 -25.11 -31.01
C TYR A 253 2.29 -25.92 -29.73
N VAL A 254 2.58 -25.32 -28.56
CA VAL A 254 2.08 -25.80 -27.26
C VAL A 254 0.86 -24.95 -26.91
N ASP A 255 -0.28 -25.59 -26.63
CA ASP A 255 -1.43 -24.91 -26.07
C ASP A 255 -1.15 -24.64 -24.59
N LEU A 256 -1.06 -23.37 -24.16
CA LEU A 256 -0.98 -23.00 -22.73
C LEU A 256 -2.37 -23.02 -22.08
N ALA A 257 -3.27 -23.85 -22.60
CA ALA A 257 -4.57 -24.14 -21.99
C ALA A 257 -4.42 -24.65 -20.54
N ASP A 258 -3.21 -25.05 -20.14
CA ASP A 258 -2.83 -25.46 -18.80
C ASP A 258 -1.88 -24.45 -18.13
N CYS A 259 -2.10 -23.14 -18.23
CA CYS A 259 -1.39 -22.13 -17.41
C CYS A 259 -2.33 -21.00 -16.99
N VAL A 260 -2.07 -20.43 -15.82
CA VAL A 260 -2.66 -19.13 -15.45
C VAL A 260 -1.67 -18.04 -15.83
N ALA A 261 -2.15 -17.06 -16.58
CA ALA A 261 -1.39 -15.88 -16.95
C ALA A 261 -1.90 -14.66 -16.16
N LEU A 262 -1.01 -14.07 -15.37
CA LEU A 262 -1.29 -12.87 -14.58
C LEU A 262 -0.57 -11.67 -15.18
N VAL A 263 -1.25 -10.54 -15.19
CA VAL A 263 -0.66 -9.24 -15.51
C VAL A 263 -0.42 -8.52 -14.20
N VAL A 264 0.82 -8.14 -13.95
CA VAL A 264 1.20 -7.34 -12.77
C VAL A 264 1.71 -5.98 -13.25
N ARG A 265 1.00 -4.92 -12.87
CA ARG A 265 1.21 -3.56 -13.40
C ARG A 265 1.11 -2.49 -12.33
N GLY A 266 1.71 -1.33 -12.59
CA GLY A 266 1.64 -0.17 -11.70
C GLY A 266 3.02 0.35 -11.31
N GLY A 267 3.05 1.42 -10.52
CA GLY A 267 4.30 2.13 -10.18
C GLY A 267 5.29 1.29 -9.36
N ARG A 268 4.84 0.24 -8.68
CA ARG A 268 5.65 -0.63 -7.82
C ARG A 268 5.57 -2.13 -8.21
N ALA A 269 5.16 -2.44 -9.44
CA ALA A 269 4.98 -3.81 -9.90
C ALA A 269 6.27 -4.65 -9.89
N ASP A 270 7.38 -4.02 -10.25
CA ASP A 270 8.71 -4.60 -10.19
C ASP A 270 9.14 -4.90 -8.75
N TRP A 271 8.92 -3.96 -7.82
CA TRP A 271 9.27 -4.14 -6.41
C TRP A 271 8.42 -5.22 -5.73
N LEU A 272 7.10 -5.25 -6.02
CA LEU A 272 6.22 -6.32 -5.55
C LEU A 272 6.76 -7.68 -5.98
N LEU A 273 7.04 -7.85 -7.28
CA LEU A 273 7.54 -9.13 -7.81
C LEU A 273 8.95 -9.43 -7.32
N HIS A 274 9.81 -8.43 -7.20
CA HIS A 274 11.17 -8.58 -6.71
C HIS A 274 11.17 -9.10 -5.27
N GLU A 275 10.38 -8.55 -4.37
CA GLU A 275 10.37 -8.98 -2.97
C GLU A 275 9.46 -10.20 -2.72
N ALA A 276 8.43 -10.42 -3.54
CA ALA A 276 7.55 -11.59 -3.39
C ALA A 276 8.16 -12.89 -3.94
N SER A 277 9.17 -12.81 -4.79
CA SER A 277 9.75 -13.97 -5.50
C SER A 277 11.21 -14.20 -5.15
N THR A 278 11.76 -15.38 -5.41
CA THR A 278 13.17 -15.70 -5.15
C THR A 278 14.13 -15.09 -6.17
N ALA A 279 13.66 -14.68 -7.34
CA ALA A 279 14.50 -14.16 -8.43
C ALA A 279 14.80 -12.65 -8.31
N HIS A 280 15.88 -12.21 -8.96
CA HIS A 280 16.21 -10.81 -9.10
C HIS A 280 15.41 -10.17 -10.25
N ILE A 281 14.24 -9.59 -9.93
CA ILE A 281 13.34 -9.01 -10.93
C ILE A 281 13.76 -7.60 -11.41
N LEU A 282 14.46 -6.82 -10.59
CA LEU A 282 14.88 -5.45 -10.96
C LEU A 282 15.94 -5.47 -12.06
N SER A 283 16.69 -6.57 -12.20
CA SER A 283 17.63 -6.77 -13.29
C SER A 283 16.97 -7.14 -14.62
N LEU A 284 15.66 -7.43 -14.64
CA LEU A 284 14.98 -7.97 -15.81
C LEU A 284 14.68 -6.88 -16.85
N GLU A 285 15.26 -7.01 -18.04
CA GLU A 285 15.07 -6.08 -19.16
C GLU A 285 13.79 -6.37 -19.94
N VAL A 286 13.24 -5.35 -20.63
CA VAL A 286 12.05 -5.49 -21.48
C VAL A 286 12.27 -6.58 -22.53
N GLY A 287 11.32 -7.50 -22.66
CA GLY A 287 11.42 -8.64 -23.56
C GLY A 287 12.17 -9.84 -22.99
N LYS A 288 12.72 -9.75 -21.76
CA LYS A 288 13.33 -10.89 -21.06
C LYS A 288 12.38 -11.49 -20.04
N ALA A 289 12.58 -12.76 -19.74
CA ALA A 289 11.86 -13.51 -18.73
C ALA A 289 12.80 -14.36 -17.88
N ARG A 290 12.36 -14.68 -16.66
CA ARG A 290 13.14 -15.45 -15.69
C ARG A 290 12.24 -16.43 -14.95
N ARG A 291 12.79 -17.61 -14.64
CA ARG A 291 12.17 -18.57 -13.72
C ARG A 291 12.34 -18.09 -12.28
N THR A 292 11.29 -18.25 -11.49
CA THR A 292 11.31 -17.87 -10.08
C THR A 292 10.38 -18.75 -9.27
N LEU A 293 10.58 -18.74 -7.96
CA LEU A 293 9.69 -19.35 -6.99
C LEU A 293 8.98 -18.24 -6.21
N PHE A 294 7.73 -18.50 -5.84
CA PHE A 294 6.97 -17.72 -4.89
C PHE A 294 6.74 -18.59 -3.66
N LEU A 295 7.11 -18.06 -2.50
CA LEU A 295 6.99 -18.76 -1.22
C LEU A 295 5.85 -18.14 -0.40
N ASP A 296 5.22 -18.95 0.43
CA ASP A 296 4.27 -18.48 1.43
C ASP A 296 4.98 -17.94 2.68
N LYS A 297 4.19 -17.52 3.68
CA LYS A 297 4.72 -16.96 4.93
C LYS A 297 5.64 -17.91 5.72
N ASP A 298 5.50 -19.22 5.52
CA ASP A 298 6.29 -20.24 6.22
C ASP A 298 7.44 -20.74 5.33
N GLY A 299 7.67 -20.08 4.19
CA GLY A 299 8.69 -20.43 3.22
C GLY A 299 8.38 -21.69 2.40
N LYS A 300 7.13 -22.16 2.39
CA LYS A 300 6.71 -23.27 1.52
C LYS A 300 6.46 -22.77 0.11
N LEU A 301 6.75 -23.61 -0.88
CA LEU A 301 6.47 -23.27 -2.27
C LEU A 301 4.98 -23.07 -2.50
N LEU A 302 4.60 -21.84 -2.83
CA LEU A 302 3.24 -21.51 -3.27
C LEU A 302 3.06 -21.78 -4.76
N SER A 303 4.04 -21.35 -5.56
CA SER A 303 4.06 -21.57 -7.02
C SER A 303 5.47 -21.37 -7.57
N GLU A 304 5.88 -22.24 -8.47
CA GLU A 304 6.87 -21.86 -9.48
C GLU A 304 6.22 -20.96 -10.53
N ALA A 305 7.01 -20.09 -11.15
CA ALA A 305 6.51 -19.16 -12.15
C ALA A 305 7.60 -18.71 -13.12
N ILE A 306 7.17 -18.19 -14.25
CA ILE A 306 8.00 -17.41 -15.17
C ILE A 306 7.52 -15.97 -15.12
N VAL A 307 8.41 -15.05 -14.76
CA VAL A 307 8.15 -13.60 -14.77
C VAL A 307 8.81 -13.00 -16.00
N GLY A 308 8.01 -12.41 -16.88
CA GLY A 308 8.43 -11.71 -18.08
C GLY A 308 8.21 -10.21 -17.98
N ARG A 309 9.20 -9.42 -18.42
CA ARG A 309 9.12 -7.96 -18.43
C ARG A 309 8.50 -7.46 -19.72
N LEU A 310 7.35 -6.81 -19.61
CA LEU A 310 6.67 -6.17 -20.74
C LEU A 310 7.11 -4.70 -20.87
N PRO A 311 6.88 -4.07 -22.05
CA PRO A 311 7.05 -2.63 -22.20
C PRO A 311 6.27 -1.84 -21.17
N ASP A 312 6.83 -0.71 -20.73
CA ASP A 312 6.13 0.22 -19.85
C ASP A 312 4.87 0.77 -20.53
N ASP A 313 3.89 1.16 -19.72
CA ASP A 313 2.71 1.83 -20.25
C ASP A 313 3.00 3.28 -20.68
N PRO A 314 2.05 3.99 -21.32
CA PRO A 314 2.26 5.37 -21.76
C PRO A 314 2.58 6.37 -20.62
N LEU A 315 2.35 5.99 -19.36
CA LEU A 315 2.69 6.78 -18.17
C LEU A 315 4.04 6.37 -17.57
N GLY A 316 4.80 5.48 -18.23
CA GLY A 316 6.08 4.97 -17.76
C GLY A 316 5.96 4.00 -16.59
N ARG A 317 4.76 3.42 -16.36
CA ARG A 317 4.55 2.42 -15.30
C ARG A 317 4.95 1.04 -15.79
N LYS A 318 5.54 0.30 -14.87
CA LYS A 318 6.14 -1.01 -15.12
C LYS A 318 5.05 -2.07 -15.29
N ASN A 319 5.21 -2.91 -16.32
CA ASN A 319 4.32 -4.03 -16.63
C ASN A 319 5.08 -5.37 -16.67
N PHE A 320 4.42 -6.43 -16.20
CA PHE A 320 4.95 -7.78 -16.19
C PHE A 320 3.88 -8.81 -16.52
N LEU A 321 4.32 -9.89 -17.14
CA LEU A 321 3.57 -11.13 -17.30
C LEU A 321 4.10 -12.16 -16.32
N VAL A 322 3.22 -12.79 -15.54
CA VAL A 322 3.58 -13.91 -14.67
C VAL A 322 2.82 -15.14 -15.15
N LEU A 323 3.54 -16.16 -15.58
CA LEU A 323 3.00 -17.44 -16.00
C LEU A 323 3.20 -18.46 -14.87
N ALA A 324 2.12 -19.10 -14.44
CA ALA A 324 2.13 -20.08 -13.36
C ALA A 324 1.33 -21.35 -13.74
N PRO A 325 1.63 -22.51 -13.12
CA PRO A 325 0.84 -23.73 -13.30
C PRO A 325 -0.64 -23.53 -12.90
N PRO A 326 -1.62 -24.23 -13.51
CA PRO A 326 -3.05 -23.99 -13.31
C PRO A 326 -3.50 -24.09 -11.86
N LYS A 327 -3.04 -25.14 -11.17
CA LYS A 327 -3.39 -25.43 -9.78
C LYS A 327 -2.87 -24.35 -8.82
N ALA A 328 -1.77 -23.69 -9.17
CA ALA A 328 -1.08 -22.74 -8.29
C ALA A 328 -1.36 -21.28 -8.65
N GLY A 329 -1.71 -20.99 -9.91
CA GLY A 329 -1.83 -19.63 -10.44
C GLY A 329 -2.91 -18.78 -9.78
N GLU A 330 -4.07 -19.34 -9.44
CA GLU A 330 -5.11 -18.60 -8.69
C GLU A 330 -4.64 -18.23 -7.28
N ASN A 331 -3.91 -19.13 -6.62
CA ASN A 331 -3.36 -18.87 -5.28
C ASN A 331 -2.24 -17.83 -5.35
N LEU A 332 -1.42 -17.86 -6.40
CA LEU A 332 -0.41 -16.84 -6.66
C LEU A 332 -1.05 -15.46 -6.91
N ALA A 333 -2.14 -15.38 -7.67
CA ALA A 333 -2.87 -14.14 -7.90
C ALA A 333 -3.39 -13.53 -6.58
N LYS A 334 -4.01 -14.37 -5.74
CA LYS A 334 -4.49 -13.97 -4.40
C LYS A 334 -3.33 -13.51 -3.52
N TRP A 335 -2.21 -14.23 -3.54
CA TRP A 335 -1.02 -13.89 -2.76
C TRP A 335 -0.43 -12.53 -3.15
N LEU A 336 -0.14 -12.33 -4.44
CA LEU A 336 0.42 -11.08 -4.95
C LEU A 336 -0.53 -9.89 -4.71
N SER A 337 -1.83 -10.08 -4.91
CA SER A 337 -2.84 -9.05 -4.62
C SER A 337 -2.83 -8.67 -3.14
N ALA A 338 -2.78 -9.67 -2.25
CA ALA A 338 -2.83 -9.45 -0.83
C ALA A 338 -1.53 -8.81 -0.27
N LEU A 339 -0.37 -9.19 -0.83
CA LEU A 339 0.90 -8.51 -0.55
C LEU A 339 0.85 -7.05 -0.98
N SER A 340 0.29 -6.77 -2.16
CA SER A 340 0.08 -5.41 -2.68
C SER A 340 -0.85 -4.56 -1.80
N ASP A 341 -1.93 -5.16 -1.28
CA ASP A 341 -2.86 -4.51 -0.35
C ASP A 341 -2.17 -4.15 0.97
N GLY A 342 -1.18 -4.95 1.40
CA GLY A 342 -0.33 -4.66 2.56
C GLY A 342 -0.92 -5.06 3.92
N TYR A 343 -1.98 -5.88 3.96
CA TYR A 343 -2.65 -6.32 5.19
C TYR A 343 -2.49 -7.81 5.48
N VAL A 344 -1.70 -8.56 4.73
CA VAL A 344 -1.46 -9.98 5.04
C VAL A 344 -0.18 -10.22 5.83
N LEU A 345 -0.22 -11.25 6.66
CA LEU A 345 0.96 -11.82 7.30
C LEU A 345 1.72 -12.65 6.26
N PHE A 346 2.90 -12.16 5.90
CA PHE A 346 3.82 -12.84 4.98
C PHE A 346 5.20 -13.11 5.59
N ASP A 347 5.48 -12.53 6.75
CA ASP A 347 6.72 -12.72 7.49
C ASP A 347 6.33 -12.93 8.96
N PRO A 348 6.50 -14.14 9.51
CA PRO A 348 6.12 -14.46 10.88
C PRO A 348 7.12 -13.93 11.91
N GLU A 349 8.36 -13.65 11.51
CA GLU A 349 9.41 -13.14 12.40
C GLU A 349 9.36 -11.61 12.51
N ASP A 350 8.91 -10.94 11.44
CA ASP A 350 8.86 -9.48 11.37
C ASP A 350 7.50 -8.95 10.91
N ILE A 351 6.64 -8.63 11.90
CA ILE A 351 5.33 -8.02 11.64
C ILE A 351 5.44 -6.63 11.00
N TYR A 352 6.57 -5.92 11.16
CA TYR A 352 6.78 -4.57 10.63
C TYR A 352 7.21 -4.56 9.16
N ARG A 353 7.70 -5.69 8.64
CA ARG A 353 8.13 -5.81 7.25
C ARG A 353 7.02 -5.49 6.27
N LYS A 354 7.36 -4.95 5.10
CA LYS A 354 6.42 -4.75 4.01
C LYS A 354 7.01 -5.27 2.72
N VAL A 355 6.16 -5.88 1.90
CA VAL A 355 6.43 -5.99 0.48
C VAL A 355 5.96 -4.69 -0.18
N GLN A 356 6.79 -4.13 -1.05
CA GLN A 356 6.52 -2.86 -1.69
C GLN A 356 5.34 -2.94 -2.67
N GLY A 357 4.47 -1.93 -2.60
CA GLY A 357 3.27 -1.76 -3.41
C GLY A 357 2.84 -0.28 -3.43
N PRO A 358 1.70 0.06 -4.07
CA PRO A 358 0.73 -0.86 -4.67
C PRO A 358 1.07 -1.23 -6.12
N ALA A 359 0.70 -2.45 -6.49
CA ALA A 359 0.58 -2.92 -7.87
C ALA A 359 -0.79 -3.59 -8.07
N VAL A 360 -1.25 -3.60 -9.32
CA VAL A 360 -2.47 -4.28 -9.73
C VAL A 360 -2.09 -5.65 -10.26
N VAL A 361 -2.78 -6.69 -9.79
CA VAL A 361 -2.62 -8.08 -10.22
C VAL A 361 -3.94 -8.52 -10.83
N GLU A 362 -3.94 -8.85 -12.11
CA GLU A 362 -5.13 -9.21 -12.88
C GLU A 362 -4.89 -10.53 -13.62
N THR A 363 -5.95 -11.32 -13.82
CA THR A 363 -5.85 -12.51 -14.68
C THR A 363 -6.08 -12.06 -16.12
N MET A 364 -5.36 -12.63 -17.09
CA MET A 364 -5.54 -12.24 -18.50
C MET A 364 -6.96 -12.51 -19.04
N ALA A 365 -7.73 -13.42 -18.44
CA ALA A 365 -9.15 -13.63 -18.79
C ALA A 365 -10.03 -12.39 -18.54
N ASP A 366 -9.57 -11.44 -17.72
CA ASP A 366 -10.30 -10.22 -17.36
C ASP A 366 -10.15 -9.09 -18.41
N HIS A 367 -9.36 -9.30 -19.47
CA HIS A 367 -9.07 -8.28 -20.50
C HIS A 367 -9.39 -8.76 -21.92
N ASP A 368 -10.44 -8.22 -22.52
CA ASP A 368 -10.74 -8.38 -23.96
C ASP A 368 -9.76 -7.62 -24.88
N GLN A 369 -8.89 -6.77 -24.32
CA GLN A 369 -8.02 -5.86 -25.08
C GLN A 369 -6.63 -5.74 -24.48
N PHE A 370 -5.92 -6.85 -24.32
CA PHE A 370 -4.46 -6.76 -24.21
C PHE A 370 -3.86 -6.62 -25.61
N VAL A 371 -3.80 -5.38 -26.10
CA VAL A 371 -2.75 -5.01 -27.04
C VAL A 371 -1.48 -5.06 -26.21
N LEU A 372 -0.70 -6.15 -26.32
CA LEU A 372 0.73 -6.08 -26.01
C LEU A 372 1.22 -4.80 -26.65
N LEU A 373 1.54 -3.79 -25.84
CA LEU A 373 1.96 -2.46 -26.30
C LEU A 373 3.26 -2.65 -27.09
N GLY A 374 3.16 -3.02 -28.37
CA GLY A 374 4.28 -3.46 -29.20
C GLY A 374 4.08 -4.65 -30.16
N GLY A 375 2.90 -5.26 -30.31
CA GLY A 375 2.67 -6.38 -31.26
C GLY A 375 2.92 -7.77 -30.66
N ASP A 376 3.04 -8.81 -31.51
CA ASP A 376 3.40 -10.18 -31.09
C ASP A 376 4.63 -10.15 -30.17
N GLY A 377 4.45 -10.41 -28.87
CA GLY A 377 5.49 -10.20 -27.86
C GLY A 377 6.24 -11.49 -27.57
N GLU A 378 7.45 -11.64 -28.11
CA GLU A 378 8.36 -12.71 -27.70
C GLU A 378 9.10 -12.30 -26.42
N LEU A 379 8.96 -13.11 -25.37
CA LEU A 379 9.76 -13.02 -24.15
C LEU A 379 10.88 -14.06 -24.22
N GLU A 380 12.12 -13.68 -23.96
CA GLU A 380 13.26 -14.59 -23.93
C GLU A 380 13.56 -14.99 -22.48
N LEU A 381 13.33 -16.26 -22.17
CA LEU A 381 13.65 -16.89 -20.90
C LEU A 381 15.16 -17.17 -20.81
N ASP A 382 15.70 -17.09 -19.59
CA ASP A 382 17.05 -17.54 -19.26
C ASP A 382 17.36 -18.91 -19.90
N GLY A 383 18.47 -18.99 -20.65
CA GLY A 383 18.83 -20.17 -21.46
C GLY A 383 18.36 -20.13 -22.93
N GLY A 384 17.81 -19.00 -23.40
CA GLY A 384 17.51 -18.75 -24.82
C GLY A 384 16.14 -19.26 -25.31
N THR A 385 15.32 -19.78 -24.40
CA THR A 385 13.96 -20.24 -24.72
C THR A 385 13.06 -19.05 -24.98
N ARG A 386 12.36 -19.01 -26.12
CA ARG A 386 11.41 -17.92 -26.42
C ARG A 386 9.98 -18.30 -26.10
N ILE A 387 9.27 -17.40 -25.45
CA ILE A 387 7.88 -17.48 -25.04
C ILE A 387 7.11 -16.43 -25.85
N ALA A 388 6.44 -16.84 -26.92
CA ALA A 388 5.65 -15.92 -27.74
C ALA A 388 4.26 -15.71 -27.16
N VAL A 389 3.92 -14.52 -26.70
CA VAL A 389 2.58 -14.19 -26.22
C VAL A 389 1.82 -13.57 -27.38
N LYS A 390 0.75 -14.21 -27.87
CA LYS A 390 -0.08 -13.68 -28.97
C LYS A 390 -1.46 -13.28 -28.49
N SER A 391 -1.85 -12.03 -28.78
CA SER A 391 -3.23 -11.55 -28.66
C SER A 391 -4.00 -11.98 -29.91
N ARG A 392 -4.96 -12.91 -29.81
CA ARG A 392 -5.89 -13.19 -30.90
C ARG A 392 -7.06 -12.22 -30.82
N LYS A 393 -7.30 -11.46 -31.90
CA LYS A 393 -8.51 -10.64 -32.05
C LYS A 393 -9.82 -11.43 -32.04
N GLU A 394 -9.80 -12.77 -32.13
CA GLU A 394 -11.01 -13.60 -32.28
C GLU A 394 -10.96 -15.02 -31.63
N ALA A 395 -10.10 -15.32 -30.66
CA ALA A 395 -10.21 -16.60 -29.93
C ALA A 395 -9.75 -16.54 -28.47
N LYS A 396 -10.60 -17.08 -27.58
CA LYS A 396 -10.44 -17.27 -26.14
C LYS A 396 -9.20 -18.16 -25.80
N GLY A 397 -8.00 -17.59 -25.66
CA GLY A 397 -6.85 -18.28 -25.06
C GLY A 397 -5.45 -17.90 -25.57
N LEU A 398 -4.45 -18.00 -24.68
CA LEU A 398 -3.02 -17.72 -24.93
C LEU A 398 -2.35 -18.91 -25.63
N LYS A 399 -1.59 -18.70 -26.71
CA LYS A 399 -0.69 -19.72 -27.28
C LYS A 399 0.75 -19.25 -27.23
N VAL A 400 1.65 -20.07 -26.70
CA VAL A 400 3.10 -19.85 -26.69
C VAL A 400 3.81 -20.79 -27.66
N ARG A 401 4.65 -20.20 -28.52
CA ARG A 401 5.46 -20.93 -29.50
C ARG A 401 6.64 -21.63 -28.83
N ARG A 402 6.82 -22.93 -29.03
CA ARG A 402 8.02 -23.69 -28.62
C ARG A 402 8.96 -23.83 -29.81
N ARG A 403 10.21 -23.39 -29.69
CA ARG A 403 11.33 -23.92 -30.50
C ARG A 403 12.31 -24.55 -29.51
N HIS A 404 12.32 -25.88 -29.44
CA HIS A 404 13.39 -26.70 -28.84
C HIS A 404 13.82 -26.32 -27.38
N ALA A 405 12.94 -26.49 -26.38
CA ALA A 405 13.24 -26.16 -24.98
C ALA A 405 12.62 -27.14 -23.94
N PRO A 406 13.23 -27.37 -22.76
CA PRO A 406 12.74 -28.24 -21.67
C PRO A 406 11.38 -27.79 -21.10
N GLU A 407 10.74 -28.60 -20.22
CA GLU A 407 9.45 -28.28 -19.60
C GLU A 407 9.46 -26.86 -18.98
N PRO A 408 8.41 -26.03 -19.17
CA PRO A 408 8.41 -24.63 -18.75
C PRO A 408 8.52 -24.49 -17.23
N PHE A 409 7.96 -25.47 -16.53
CA PHE A 409 7.88 -25.64 -15.11
C PHE A 409 8.62 -26.91 -14.71
N LEU A 410 9.24 -26.92 -13.54
CA LEU A 410 10.12 -27.99 -13.09
C LEU A 410 9.40 -28.99 -12.18
N GLY A 411 8.14 -28.74 -11.83
CA GLY A 411 7.33 -29.64 -10.99
C GLY A 411 7.88 -29.72 -9.56
N LEU A 412 8.39 -28.60 -9.05
CA LEU A 412 9.05 -28.54 -7.75
C LEU A 412 8.04 -28.62 -6.61
N GLU A 413 8.48 -29.21 -5.50
CA GLU A 413 7.76 -29.27 -4.23
C GLU A 413 8.75 -29.13 -3.07
N GLY A 414 8.30 -28.54 -1.96
CA GLY A 414 9.09 -28.41 -0.73
C GLY A 414 9.09 -27.00 -0.15
N ASP A 415 9.99 -26.79 0.80
CA ASP A 415 10.25 -25.51 1.47
C ASP A 415 11.50 -24.82 0.91
N ALA A 416 11.68 -23.56 1.30
CA ALA A 416 12.77 -22.70 0.86
C ALA A 416 14.14 -23.36 1.03
N THR A 417 14.39 -23.99 2.19
CA THR A 417 15.68 -24.61 2.52
C THR A 417 15.97 -25.81 1.63
N THR A 418 14.99 -26.70 1.43
CA THR A 418 15.13 -27.87 0.56
C THR A 418 15.30 -27.46 -0.91
N LEU A 419 14.50 -26.48 -1.35
CA LEU A 419 14.55 -25.98 -2.74
C LEU A 419 15.86 -25.26 -3.02
N PHE A 420 16.37 -24.47 -2.09
CA PHE A 420 17.64 -23.78 -2.24
C PHE A 420 18.82 -24.75 -2.32
N SER A 421 18.81 -25.82 -1.52
CA SER A 421 19.84 -26.87 -1.57
C SER A 421 19.88 -27.60 -2.92
N LYS A 422 18.71 -27.84 -3.53
CA LYS A 422 18.60 -28.57 -4.81
C LYS A 422 18.74 -27.66 -6.04
N HIS A 423 18.24 -26.43 -5.96
CA HIS A 423 18.11 -25.48 -7.06
C HIS A 423 18.59 -24.08 -6.66
N PRO A 424 19.85 -23.91 -6.23
CA PRO A 424 20.37 -22.60 -5.81
C PRO A 424 20.31 -21.56 -6.93
N GLU A 425 20.31 -21.98 -8.21
CA GLU A 425 20.19 -21.11 -9.38
C GLU A 425 18.84 -20.37 -9.47
N LEU A 426 17.80 -20.85 -8.79
CA LEU A 426 16.48 -20.20 -8.75
C LEU A 426 16.36 -19.15 -7.64
N PHE A 427 17.42 -18.94 -6.87
CA PHE A 427 17.45 -18.00 -5.75
C PHE A 427 18.51 -16.92 -5.98
N ALA A 428 18.07 -15.68 -6.09
CA ALA A 428 18.92 -14.52 -5.89
C ALA A 428 19.18 -14.31 -4.38
N ALA A 429 19.85 -15.26 -3.73
CA ALA A 429 19.97 -15.34 -2.27
C ALA A 429 20.62 -14.11 -1.62
N ARG A 430 21.44 -13.37 -2.39
CA ARG A 430 22.17 -12.17 -1.96
C ARG A 430 21.36 -10.88 -2.01
N LYS A 431 20.22 -10.83 -2.72
CA LYS A 431 19.45 -9.59 -2.78
C LYS A 431 18.91 -9.20 -1.39
N PRO A 432 18.59 -7.92 -1.12
CA PRO A 432 18.26 -7.44 0.22
C PRO A 432 17.08 -8.16 0.88
N TYR A 433 16.05 -8.48 0.09
CA TYR A 433 14.87 -9.19 0.60
C TYR A 433 14.15 -10.06 -0.43
N PHE A 434 13.65 -11.20 0.04
CA PHE A 434 12.45 -11.84 -0.51
C PHE A 434 11.67 -12.59 0.58
N VAL A 435 10.39 -12.83 0.34
CA VAL A 435 9.54 -13.66 1.21
C VAL A 435 10.16 -15.05 1.40
N GLY A 436 10.40 -15.44 2.65
CA GLY A 436 11.02 -16.72 3.01
C GLY A 436 12.55 -16.73 3.05
N GLN A 437 13.20 -15.58 2.80
CA GLN A 437 14.67 -15.49 2.81
C GLN A 437 15.31 -15.82 4.17
N HIS A 438 14.61 -15.59 5.29
CA HIS A 438 15.12 -15.92 6.63
C HIS A 438 15.43 -17.42 6.83
N LEU A 439 14.90 -18.29 5.97
CA LEU A 439 15.16 -19.74 5.97
C LEU A 439 16.38 -20.15 5.12
N ILE A 440 17.02 -19.18 4.46
CA ILE A 440 18.18 -19.40 3.61
C ILE A 440 19.43 -18.94 4.35
N SER A 441 20.50 -19.73 4.26
CA SER A 441 21.79 -19.39 4.84
C SER A 441 22.92 -19.63 3.84
N LEU A 442 23.87 -18.72 3.80
CA LEU A 442 25.12 -18.83 3.05
C LEU A 442 26.32 -18.85 4.02
N PRO A 443 27.42 -19.55 3.68
CA PRO A 443 28.57 -19.72 4.58
C PRO A 443 29.44 -18.47 4.76
N GLU A 444 29.14 -17.38 4.04
CA GLU A 444 29.95 -16.17 4.03
C GLU A 444 29.88 -15.37 5.33
N LYS A 445 30.99 -14.70 5.64
CA LYS A 445 31.12 -13.77 6.74
C LYS A 445 31.72 -12.48 6.19
N LYS A 446 30.95 -11.40 6.28
CA LYS A 446 31.45 -10.04 6.02
C LYS A 446 31.79 -9.41 7.37
N GLU A 447 32.86 -8.62 7.39
CA GLU A 447 33.27 -7.90 8.60
C GLU A 447 32.42 -6.63 8.78
N PRO A 448 32.09 -6.25 10.03
CA PRO A 448 31.47 -4.97 10.31
C PRO A 448 32.32 -3.82 9.81
N TYR A 449 31.67 -2.78 9.30
CA TYR A 449 32.36 -1.58 8.87
C TYR A 449 33.03 -0.88 10.04
N ARG A 450 34.32 -0.56 9.90
CA ARG A 450 35.07 0.24 10.85
C ARG A 450 35.75 1.38 10.11
N PRO A 451 35.35 2.64 10.33
CA PRO A 451 35.96 3.77 9.63
C PRO A 451 37.44 3.89 10.04
N GLN A 452 38.34 3.87 9.07
CA GLN A 452 39.78 4.10 9.27
C GLN A 452 40.25 5.42 8.62
N VAL A 453 39.30 6.28 8.24
CA VAL A 453 39.57 7.45 7.42
C VAL A 453 40.03 8.63 8.29
N ARG A 454 41.09 9.32 7.86
CA ARG A 454 41.59 10.53 8.53
C ARG A 454 41.05 11.77 7.84
N GLN A 455 40.51 12.71 8.60
CA GLN A 455 40.13 14.02 8.05
C GLN A 455 41.35 14.78 7.53
N ALA A 456 41.23 15.27 6.30
CA ALA A 456 42.14 16.29 5.79
C ALA A 456 41.84 17.64 6.46
N THR A 457 42.89 18.39 6.79
CA THR A 457 42.81 19.69 7.45
C THR A 457 43.25 20.82 6.52
N GLY A 458 42.73 22.03 6.75
CA GLY A 458 43.07 23.20 5.95
C GLY A 458 42.40 23.26 4.57
N LYS A 459 41.29 22.52 4.37
CA LYS A 459 40.47 22.64 3.16
C LYS A 459 39.87 24.06 3.08
N LYS A 460 39.62 24.55 1.86
CA LYS A 460 39.00 25.85 1.60
C LYS A 460 37.69 25.66 0.84
N THR A 461 36.75 26.60 0.99
CA THR A 461 35.54 26.69 0.16
C THR A 461 35.80 27.62 -1.03
N PRO A 462 34.97 27.56 -2.10
CA PRO A 462 35.05 28.53 -3.20
C PRO A 462 34.89 29.99 -2.75
N LEU A 463 34.28 30.22 -1.58
CA LEU A 463 34.04 31.56 -1.02
C LEU A 463 35.09 31.99 0.00
N THR A 464 36.09 31.17 0.32
CA THR A 464 37.12 31.49 1.34
C THR A 464 37.79 32.84 1.08
N GLU A 465 38.20 33.13 -0.16
CA GLU A 465 38.85 34.41 -0.47
C GLU A 465 37.88 35.60 -0.42
N LEU A 466 36.59 35.38 -0.72
CA LEU A 466 35.56 36.40 -0.56
C LEU A 466 35.34 36.73 0.92
N HIS A 467 35.23 35.72 1.78
CA HIS A 467 35.09 35.90 3.23
C HIS A 467 36.23 36.74 3.80
N ARG A 468 37.48 36.41 3.43
CA ARG A 468 38.67 37.18 3.82
C ARG A 468 38.61 38.63 3.34
N LYS A 469 38.23 38.85 2.08
CA LYS A 469 38.07 40.21 1.52
C LYS A 469 37.00 41.02 2.25
N LEU A 470 35.95 40.38 2.73
CA LEU A 470 34.88 40.99 3.52
C LEU A 470 35.26 41.19 5.00
N GLY A 471 36.49 40.85 5.40
CA GLY A 471 36.98 41.05 6.77
C GLY A 471 36.56 39.95 7.75
N ALA A 472 36.14 38.78 7.26
CA ALA A 472 35.79 37.66 8.12
C ALA A 472 36.97 37.19 8.97
N ARG A 473 36.73 36.95 10.25
CA ARG A 473 37.62 36.19 11.12
C ARG A 473 37.47 34.71 10.80
N MET A 474 38.48 34.11 10.19
CA MET A 474 38.47 32.70 9.82
C MET A 474 38.88 31.79 10.98
N ALA A 475 38.30 30.59 11.06
CA ALA A 475 38.61 29.57 12.04
C ALA A 475 38.51 28.16 11.42
N PRO A 476 39.24 27.17 11.95
CA PRO A 476 39.07 25.78 11.55
C PRO A 476 37.72 25.24 12.02
N PHE A 477 36.95 24.65 11.10
CA PHE A 477 35.70 23.97 11.36
C PHE A 477 35.60 22.74 10.47
N ALA A 478 35.53 21.54 11.06
CA ALA A 478 35.42 20.27 10.32
C ALA A 478 36.50 20.07 9.24
N GLY A 479 37.74 20.51 9.49
CA GLY A 479 38.83 20.45 8.52
C GLY A 479 38.85 21.57 7.48
N TYR A 480 37.81 22.42 7.42
CA TYR A 480 37.72 23.59 6.53
C TYR A 480 38.08 24.90 7.26
N GLU A 481 38.58 25.87 6.50
CA GLU A 481 38.74 27.25 6.95
C GLU A 481 37.45 28.05 6.70
N MET A 482 36.68 28.32 7.76
CA MET A 482 35.34 28.92 7.70
C MET A 482 35.26 30.28 8.42
N PRO A 483 34.39 31.21 7.96
CA PRO A 483 34.17 32.48 8.65
C PRO A 483 33.44 32.26 9.98
N LEU A 484 34.00 32.78 11.07
CA LEU A 484 33.38 32.76 12.40
C LEU A 484 32.44 33.95 12.62
N TRP A 485 32.88 35.13 12.19
CA TRP A 485 32.11 36.39 12.12
C TRP A 485 32.89 37.42 11.29
N TYR A 486 32.21 38.44 10.80
CA TYR A 486 32.74 39.60 10.07
C TYR A 486 32.85 40.85 10.96
N THR A 487 31.99 40.96 11.98
CA THR A 487 31.95 42.12 12.90
C THR A 487 31.98 41.66 14.35
N SER A 488 30.81 41.29 14.88
CA SER A 488 30.66 40.67 16.21
C SER A 488 29.44 39.76 16.23
N ALA A 489 29.47 38.74 17.09
CA ALA A 489 28.35 37.80 17.23
C ALA A 489 27.01 38.49 17.56
N LEU A 490 27.03 39.57 18.36
CA LEU A 490 25.83 40.31 18.73
C LEU A 490 25.25 41.12 17.56
N GLU A 491 26.10 41.81 16.80
CA GLU A 491 25.66 42.59 15.64
C GLU A 491 25.12 41.69 14.54
N GLU A 492 25.79 40.56 14.27
CA GLU A 492 25.34 39.58 13.29
C GLU A 492 24.04 38.89 13.71
N HIS A 493 23.91 38.52 14.99
CA HIS A 493 22.65 38.01 15.52
C HIS A 493 21.49 39.00 15.31
N ARG A 494 21.71 40.29 15.60
CA ARG A 494 20.71 41.35 15.36
C ARG A 494 20.42 41.53 13.86
N ALA A 495 21.44 41.47 13.02
CA ALA A 495 21.29 41.61 11.57
C ALA A 495 20.41 40.48 11.00
N VAL A 496 20.67 39.22 11.36
CA VAL A 496 19.86 38.08 10.88
C VAL A 496 18.44 38.12 11.44
N ARG A 497 18.25 38.62 12.68
CA ARG A 497 16.91 38.77 13.29
C ARG A 497 16.06 39.88 12.67
N THR A 498 16.68 40.90 12.08
CA THR A 498 15.98 42.08 11.52
C THR A 498 16.01 42.14 10.01
N ARG A 499 16.85 41.33 9.35
CA ARG A 499 17.05 41.29 7.90
C ARG A 499 17.13 39.84 7.42
N ALA A 500 18.21 39.47 6.75
CA ALA A 500 18.48 38.13 6.24
C ALA A 500 19.96 37.77 6.46
N GLY A 501 20.23 36.47 6.61
CA GLY A 501 21.58 35.92 6.67
C GLY A 501 21.83 34.97 5.51
N LEU A 502 23.04 34.96 4.98
CA LEU A 502 23.52 33.96 4.03
C LEU A 502 24.64 33.18 4.70
N PHE A 503 24.60 31.85 4.61
CA PHE A 503 25.59 30.98 5.23
C PHE A 503 26.29 30.13 4.17
N ASP A 504 27.61 30.06 4.23
CA ASP A 504 28.42 29.29 3.30
C ASP A 504 28.42 27.80 3.69
N LEU A 505 27.75 26.99 2.87
CA LEU A 505 27.68 25.54 3.04
C LEU A 505 28.67 24.77 2.15
N GLY A 506 29.62 25.44 1.51
CA GLY A 506 30.61 24.80 0.63
C GLY A 506 31.53 23.79 1.33
N HIS A 507 31.55 23.77 2.66
CA HIS A 507 32.26 22.79 3.46
C HIS A 507 31.54 21.42 3.52
N MET A 508 30.21 21.38 3.36
CA MET A 508 29.45 20.11 3.37
C MET A 508 29.88 19.19 2.23
N GLY A 509 29.79 17.87 2.46
CA GLY A 509 30.05 16.88 1.41
C GLY A 509 28.88 16.79 0.43
N VAL A 510 29.17 16.58 -0.85
CA VAL A 510 28.15 16.51 -1.90
C VAL A 510 28.42 15.30 -2.79
N ILE A 511 27.55 14.29 -2.67
CA ILE A 511 27.70 13.00 -3.34
C ILE A 511 26.49 12.77 -4.24
N GLU A 512 26.72 12.53 -5.53
CA GLU A 512 25.68 12.06 -6.44
C GLU A 512 25.62 10.54 -6.43
N VAL A 513 24.38 10.02 -6.36
CA VAL A 513 24.07 8.59 -6.50
C VAL A 513 23.14 8.44 -7.69
N SER A 514 23.56 7.71 -8.70
CA SER A 514 22.79 7.54 -9.94
C SER A 514 22.75 6.11 -10.46
N GLY A 515 21.77 5.86 -11.33
CA GLY A 515 21.56 4.59 -12.02
C GLY A 515 20.33 3.84 -11.54
N ARG A 516 20.04 2.73 -12.23
CA ARG A 516 18.83 1.92 -12.06
C ARG A 516 18.54 1.54 -10.59
N TYR A 517 19.58 1.26 -9.82
CA TYR A 517 19.47 0.77 -8.44
C TYR A 517 19.65 1.88 -7.39
N ALA A 518 19.78 3.15 -7.79
CA ALA A 518 19.99 4.25 -6.85
C ALA A 518 18.91 4.33 -5.76
N GLU A 519 17.66 4.05 -6.11
CA GLU A 519 16.55 4.07 -5.14
C GLU A 519 16.66 2.92 -4.12
N SER A 520 16.91 1.67 -4.53
CA SER A 520 17.10 0.56 -3.58
C SER A 520 18.34 0.73 -2.74
N PHE A 521 19.44 1.15 -3.37
CA PHE A 521 20.70 1.40 -2.68
C PHE A 521 20.51 2.42 -1.54
N LEU A 522 19.82 3.54 -1.83
CA LEU A 522 19.53 4.54 -0.79
C LEU A 522 18.56 4.04 0.28
N ASN A 523 17.58 3.19 -0.07
CA ASN A 523 16.71 2.57 0.93
C ASN A 523 17.46 1.58 1.84
N LEU A 524 18.60 1.04 1.38
CA LEU A 524 19.44 0.11 2.15
C LEU A 524 20.35 0.86 3.13
N VAL A 525 20.92 1.99 2.70
CA VAL A 525 21.92 2.73 3.51
C VAL A 525 21.33 3.89 4.32
N THR A 526 20.08 4.31 4.06
CA THR A 526 19.44 5.42 4.76
C THR A 526 18.16 5.02 5.51
N THR A 527 17.84 5.72 6.59
CA THR A 527 16.67 5.41 7.44
C THR A 527 15.30 5.78 6.86
N ASN A 528 15.26 6.60 5.80
CA ASN A 528 14.00 7.08 5.21
C ASN A 528 13.88 6.63 3.77
N TYR A 529 12.67 6.26 3.37
CA TYR A 529 12.43 5.64 2.08
C TYR A 529 12.58 6.66 0.93
N ALA A 530 13.74 6.63 0.24
CA ALA A 530 14.09 7.53 -0.85
C ALA A 530 13.08 7.49 -2.01
N GLY A 531 12.38 6.36 -2.16
CA GLY A 531 11.31 6.17 -3.13
C GLY A 531 10.05 7.03 -2.93
N TRP A 532 9.88 7.69 -1.77
CA TRP A 532 8.80 8.65 -1.55
C TRP A 532 9.08 10.05 -2.11
N LEU A 533 10.35 10.35 -2.42
CA LEU A 533 10.71 11.62 -3.02
C LEU A 533 10.25 11.65 -4.48
N HIS A 534 9.59 12.73 -4.87
CA HIS A 534 9.46 13.13 -6.27
C HIS A 534 10.66 14.00 -6.68
N PRO A 535 11.00 14.08 -7.99
CA PRO A 535 12.03 15.00 -8.45
C PRO A 535 11.80 16.44 -7.94
N GLY A 536 12.85 17.06 -7.41
CA GLY A 536 12.80 18.38 -6.76
C GLY A 536 12.49 18.35 -5.26
N GLN A 537 12.22 17.18 -4.67
CA GLN A 537 12.00 17.02 -3.24
C GLN A 537 13.25 16.51 -2.52
N SER A 538 13.26 16.72 -1.20
CA SER A 538 14.31 16.26 -0.32
C SER A 538 13.75 15.73 1.00
N GLN A 539 14.51 14.88 1.66
CA GLN A 539 14.24 14.43 3.02
C GLN A 539 15.55 14.37 3.82
N TYR A 540 15.41 14.56 5.13
CA TYR A 540 16.47 14.27 6.08
C TYR A 540 16.54 12.77 6.34
N GLY A 541 17.70 12.21 6.67
CA GLY A 541 17.88 10.80 7.00
C GLY A 541 19.21 10.54 7.70
N PHE A 542 19.39 9.32 8.18
CA PHE A 542 20.64 8.89 8.80
C PHE A 542 21.28 7.78 7.98
N LEU A 543 22.62 7.75 7.91
CA LEU A 543 23.39 6.55 7.60
C LEU A 543 23.54 5.75 8.89
N LEU A 544 23.24 4.46 8.83
CA LEU A 544 23.39 3.56 9.96
C LEU A 544 24.42 2.48 9.65
N ASP A 545 25.16 2.06 10.69
CA ASP A 545 25.90 0.81 10.65
C ASP A 545 24.95 -0.40 10.82
N PRO A 546 25.42 -1.64 10.61
CA PRO A 546 24.58 -2.85 10.71
C PRO A 546 23.97 -3.09 12.10
N GLU A 547 24.55 -2.50 13.14
CA GLU A 547 24.06 -2.56 14.52
C GLU A 547 23.03 -1.45 14.83
N GLY A 548 22.81 -0.53 13.89
CA GLY A 548 21.85 0.57 14.00
C GLY A 548 22.40 1.84 14.67
N HIS A 549 23.72 1.96 14.84
CA HIS A 549 24.34 3.21 15.27
C HIS A 549 24.41 4.21 14.12
N VAL A 550 24.23 5.49 14.45
CA VAL A 550 24.30 6.56 13.46
C VAL A 550 25.76 6.80 13.06
N ILE A 551 26.06 6.66 11.77
CA ILE A 551 27.33 7.06 11.16
C ILE A 551 27.31 8.58 10.93
N ASP A 552 26.29 9.07 10.22
CA ASP A 552 26.06 10.50 9.98
C ASP A 552 24.57 10.79 9.72
N ASP A 553 24.21 12.06 9.84
CA ASP A 553 22.94 12.60 9.37
C ASP A 553 23.11 13.38 8.06
N LEU A 554 22.14 13.24 7.15
CA LEU A 554 22.24 13.85 5.82
C LEU A 554 20.90 14.28 5.24
N MET A 555 20.98 15.03 4.16
CA MET A 555 19.85 15.33 3.30
C MET A 555 19.95 14.55 1.99
N VAL A 556 18.89 13.82 1.66
CA VAL A 556 18.72 13.11 0.38
C VAL A 556 17.80 13.95 -0.51
N TYR A 557 18.27 14.37 -1.68
CA TYR A 557 17.49 15.07 -2.69
C TYR A 557 17.27 14.16 -3.89
N ARG A 558 16.04 14.10 -4.43
CA ARG A 558 15.80 13.46 -5.73
C ARG A 558 15.89 14.51 -6.82
N ARG A 559 16.92 14.44 -7.66
CA ARG A 559 17.12 15.35 -8.80
C ARG A 559 16.44 14.85 -10.08
N GLY A 560 16.26 13.54 -10.20
CA GLY A 560 15.61 12.89 -11.34
C GLY A 560 15.09 11.50 -11.00
N LYS A 561 14.63 10.75 -12.01
CA LYS A 561 14.07 9.40 -11.81
C LYS A 561 15.07 8.46 -11.12
N GLU A 562 16.33 8.48 -11.56
CA GLU A 562 17.41 7.58 -11.12
C GLU A 562 18.64 8.38 -10.69
N ARG A 563 18.43 9.61 -10.19
CA ARG A 563 19.51 10.55 -9.83
C ARG A 563 19.19 11.24 -8.52
N PHE A 564 20.04 11.03 -7.53
CA PHE A 564 19.93 11.54 -6.18
C PHE A 564 21.19 12.30 -5.79
N LEU A 565 21.03 13.25 -4.87
CA LEU A 565 22.12 14.02 -4.29
C LEU A 565 22.06 13.86 -2.78
N LEU A 566 23.17 13.46 -2.19
CA LEU A 566 23.39 13.42 -0.76
C LEU A 566 24.19 14.64 -0.36
N VAL A 567 23.70 15.36 0.63
CA VAL A 567 24.44 16.42 1.30
C VAL A 567 24.74 15.93 2.71
N VAL A 568 26.02 15.66 2.96
CA VAL A 568 26.51 15.03 4.19
C VAL A 568 27.33 16.00 5.03
N ASN A 569 27.50 15.71 6.31
CA ASN A 569 28.21 16.59 7.22
C ASN A 569 29.70 16.69 6.82
N ALA A 570 30.27 17.90 6.92
CA ALA A 570 31.66 18.15 6.54
C ALA A 570 32.66 17.32 7.36
N VAL A 571 32.32 17.00 8.63
CA VAL A 571 33.16 16.16 9.50
C VAL A 571 33.22 14.72 8.97
N ASN A 572 32.12 14.22 8.43
CA ASN A 572 31.98 12.81 8.07
C ASN A 572 32.13 12.54 6.58
N GLU A 573 32.27 13.56 5.73
CA GLU A 573 32.41 13.48 4.26
C GLU A 573 33.23 12.28 3.76
N GLU A 574 34.44 12.07 4.29
CA GLU A 574 35.32 10.98 3.86
C GLU A 574 34.88 9.60 4.39
N VAL A 575 34.27 9.56 5.59
CA VAL A 575 33.71 8.35 6.20
C VAL A 575 32.45 7.92 5.45
N ASP A 576 31.56 8.86 5.14
CA ASP A 576 30.33 8.59 4.40
C ASP A 576 30.64 8.11 2.98
N TRP A 577 31.62 8.72 2.32
CA TRP A 577 32.10 8.26 1.02
C TRP A 577 32.64 6.83 1.07
N ASP A 578 33.55 6.53 2.02
CA ASP A 578 34.13 5.19 2.19
C ASP A 578 33.04 4.14 2.51
N TRP A 579 32.09 4.48 3.38
CA TRP A 579 30.93 3.64 3.68
C TRP A 579 30.11 3.36 2.41
N LEU A 580 29.66 4.39 1.69
CA LEU A 580 28.83 4.23 0.50
C LEU A 580 29.52 3.42 -0.59
N VAL A 581 30.82 3.65 -0.82
CA VAL A 581 31.62 2.90 -1.80
C VAL A 581 31.71 1.43 -1.42
N LYS A 582 32.00 1.12 -0.15
CA LYS A 582 32.12 -0.27 0.31
C LYS A 582 30.79 -1.01 0.36
N VAL A 583 29.69 -0.31 0.66
CA VAL A 583 28.35 -0.90 0.53
C VAL A 583 28.07 -1.21 -0.94
N ASN A 584 28.36 -0.27 -1.85
CA ASN A 584 28.12 -0.45 -3.29
C ASN A 584 28.93 -1.60 -3.89
N SER A 585 30.17 -1.83 -3.43
CA SER A 585 30.99 -2.98 -3.84
C SER A 585 30.64 -4.30 -3.15
N GLY A 586 29.74 -4.28 -2.17
CA GLY A 586 29.32 -5.47 -1.41
C GLY A 586 30.33 -5.98 -0.39
N GLU A 587 31.36 -5.18 -0.05
CA GLU A 587 32.47 -5.59 0.83
C GLU A 587 32.10 -5.63 2.32
N VAL A 588 31.14 -4.80 2.75
CA VAL A 588 30.79 -4.64 4.16
C VAL A 588 29.58 -5.44 4.58
N LEU A 589 29.55 -5.81 5.86
CA LEU A 589 28.36 -6.33 6.51
C LEU A 589 27.24 -5.29 6.47
N LEU A 590 26.02 -5.72 6.15
CA LEU A 590 24.82 -4.87 6.12
C LEU A 590 23.75 -5.33 7.11
N ASP A 591 23.69 -6.63 7.38
CA ASP A 591 22.75 -7.27 8.28
C ASP A 591 23.49 -8.37 9.05
N PRO A 592 23.61 -8.26 10.38
CA PRO A 592 24.29 -9.27 11.20
C PRO A 592 23.66 -10.66 11.14
N ASP A 593 22.34 -10.75 10.94
CA ASP A 593 21.61 -12.02 10.85
C ASP A 593 21.70 -12.62 9.43
N ARG A 594 21.97 -11.79 8.43
CA ARG A 594 22.07 -12.18 7.01
C ARG A 594 23.36 -11.60 6.36
N PRO A 595 24.56 -12.05 6.77
CA PRO A 595 25.82 -11.41 6.38
C PRO A 595 26.16 -11.44 4.89
N TRP A 596 25.47 -12.28 4.10
CA TRP A 596 25.68 -12.42 2.66
C TRP A 596 24.87 -11.45 1.80
N ILE A 597 24.00 -10.62 2.39
CA ILE A 597 23.20 -9.69 1.58
C ILE A 597 24.07 -8.60 0.95
N GLU A 598 23.62 -8.15 -0.21
CA GLU A 598 24.28 -7.17 -1.07
C GLU A 598 23.22 -6.20 -1.61
N PRO A 599 23.63 -4.99 -2.06
CA PRO A 599 22.74 -4.12 -2.82
C PRO A 599 22.15 -4.84 -4.03
N ASP A 600 20.97 -4.39 -4.47
CA ASP A 600 20.32 -4.94 -5.68
C ASP A 600 21.17 -4.79 -6.95
N GLY A 601 22.14 -3.91 -6.94
CA GLY A 601 23.15 -3.83 -7.99
C GLY A 601 23.97 -2.57 -7.84
N GLU A 602 24.97 -2.45 -8.70
CA GLU A 602 25.90 -1.34 -8.68
C GLU A 602 25.20 -0.02 -9.03
N VAL A 603 25.55 1.02 -8.27
CA VAL A 603 25.18 2.41 -8.55
C VAL A 603 26.42 3.22 -8.90
N GLU A 604 26.23 4.28 -9.67
CA GLU A 604 27.28 5.26 -9.91
C GLU A 604 27.35 6.23 -8.72
N LEU A 605 28.50 6.29 -8.07
CA LEU A 605 28.80 7.24 -7.00
C LEU A 605 29.78 8.28 -7.52
N ARG A 606 29.43 9.57 -7.41
CA ARG A 606 30.32 10.67 -7.79
C ARG A 606 30.44 11.67 -6.66
N ASN A 607 31.66 11.91 -6.18
CA ASN A 607 31.94 13.02 -5.28
C ASN A 607 32.02 14.31 -6.12
N LEU A 608 31.01 15.17 -6.01
CA LEU A 608 30.92 16.38 -6.85
C LEU A 608 31.92 17.47 -6.44
N LYS A 609 32.66 17.28 -5.34
CA LYS A 609 33.75 18.18 -4.90
C LYS A 609 35.14 17.65 -5.23
N ALA A 610 35.25 16.47 -5.84
CA ALA A 610 36.55 15.92 -6.24
C ALA A 610 37.18 16.76 -7.38
N PRO A 611 38.52 16.94 -7.38
CA PRO A 611 39.21 17.65 -8.47
C PRO A 611 38.93 17.00 -9.83
N GLY A 612 38.44 17.78 -10.80
CA GLY A 612 38.10 17.29 -12.15
C GLY A 612 36.63 16.89 -12.36
N ALA A 613 35.75 17.10 -11.37
CA ALA A 613 34.30 16.89 -11.51
C ALA A 613 33.57 18.02 -12.28
N GLU A 614 34.29 18.89 -13.01
CA GLU A 614 33.76 20.15 -13.56
C GLU A 614 32.81 20.01 -14.77
N ASP A 615 32.59 18.81 -15.30
CA ASP A 615 31.62 18.57 -16.38
C ASP A 615 30.43 17.74 -15.88
N GLY A 616 29.30 18.40 -15.56
CA GLY A 616 28.05 17.77 -15.16
C GLY A 616 26.86 18.69 -14.91
#